data_AF-A0A251N5R2-F1
#
_entry.id   AF-A0A251N5R2-F1
#
_cell.length_a   1.000
_cell.length_b   1.000
_cell.length_c   1.000
_cell.angle_alpha   90.00
_cell.angle_beta   90.00
_cell.angle_gamma   90.00
#
_symmetry.space_group_name_H-M   'P 1'
#
loop_
_entity.id
_entity.type
_entity.pdbx_description
1 polymer ?
#
loop_
_entity_poly.entity_id
_entity_poly.type
_entity_poly.pdbx_seq_one_letter_code
_entity_poly.pdbx_strand_id
1 'polypeptide(L)'
;YETLLIKDIIDVIWKRLHPTSFTSVENSVGLDSSMNSIDLLLGAGVDDVRFIGIWGMGGIGKTTIARVVRERISPEFEFSIFLENVKDNVQKRGLISQQREILSRISMKTIDIFDVHEGSTMIRRLLHHKKVLLILDDVTDSDHLDYLAGKQEWFGSGSRVLITTRNEHLLIEHGVKRRFHTTLKKNYIELSSCVVSYADGLPLALKVLGSFLRERHVSAWNSALGKLRGICNIVLGTLQINYDDPDDKEKKIFLDIACFFNREKEDRVIEILDSCGFCAGIGIDVLIEKSLLTNSYVTLWMHQLVQEMGCEIVNRECLDEPGNRSRLWRHEETKHVLSKNTVRGLLGTDAVESITTDKTGPVLHANAKCFSRMKKLRLLNLANVNLSNDLEYLSDNLRSLEWAGYPSKYFPSHFNPENLLELNMCHSHIESFWTGVKLLYNLKIIKLSHSLNLVNTPDFRGFPNLEYLILEGCIRLYKVDPSLGMLERITQINLKDCKKDCGLTNTLKNHSVHMLKRYENAPSIKVLSHNYISKLCIRNYICLVLSHE
;
A
#
# COMPACT_ATOMS: atom_id res chain seq x y z
N TYR A 1 74.22 -8.05 -11.54
CA TYR A 1 73.76 -7.81 -10.15
C TYR A 1 73.11 -6.44 -10.03
N GLU A 2 73.71 -5.37 -10.57
CA GLU A 2 73.13 -4.01 -10.61
C GLU A 2 71.76 -3.91 -11.33
N THR A 3 71.49 -4.69 -12.38
CA THR A 3 70.23 -4.66 -13.14
C THR A 3 69.00 -5.20 -12.40
N LEU A 4 69.18 -6.10 -11.43
CA LEU A 4 68.09 -6.61 -10.58
C LEU A 4 67.73 -5.61 -9.48
N LEU A 5 68.75 -5.02 -8.87
CA LEU A 5 68.60 -3.96 -7.87
C LEU A 5 67.90 -2.72 -8.43
N ILE A 6 68.19 -2.33 -9.68
CA ILE A 6 67.50 -1.22 -10.35
C ILE A 6 66.02 -1.56 -10.60
N LYS A 7 65.68 -2.80 -10.97
CA LYS A 7 64.29 -3.25 -11.13
C LYS A 7 63.52 -3.19 -9.81
N ASP A 8 64.12 -3.68 -8.73
CA ASP A 8 63.50 -3.69 -7.40
C ASP A 8 63.31 -2.26 -6.87
N ILE A 9 64.26 -1.35 -7.12
CA ILE A 9 64.15 0.07 -6.77
C ILE A 9 63.05 0.75 -7.59
N ILE A 10 62.94 0.46 -8.89
CA ILE A 10 61.87 0.99 -9.75
C ILE A 10 60.51 0.49 -9.26
N ASP A 11 60.35 -0.79 -8.91
CA ASP A 11 59.11 -1.35 -8.37
C ASP A 11 58.69 -0.71 -7.04
N VAL A 12 59.65 -0.44 -6.15
CA VAL A 12 59.40 0.23 -4.87
C VAL A 12 59.02 1.69 -5.07
N ILE A 13 59.66 2.39 -6.00
CA ILE A 13 59.33 3.80 -6.33
C ILE A 13 57.97 3.86 -7.05
N TRP A 14 57.66 2.92 -7.94
CA TRP A 14 56.39 2.83 -8.67
C TRP A 14 55.22 2.60 -7.71
N LYS A 15 55.39 1.72 -6.70
CA LYS A 15 54.39 1.50 -5.63
C LYS A 15 54.20 2.70 -4.70
N ARG A 16 55.21 3.56 -4.53
CA ARG A 16 55.14 4.76 -3.66
C ARG A 16 54.61 6.02 -4.38
N LEU A 17 54.73 6.10 -5.70
CA LEU A 17 54.31 7.26 -6.49
C LEU A 17 52.84 7.21 -6.96
N HIS A 18 52.19 6.05 -6.90
CA HIS A 18 50.74 5.96 -7.14
C HIS A 18 50.01 6.21 -5.81
N PRO A 19 49.21 7.28 -5.70
CA PRO A 19 48.30 7.42 -4.58
C PRO A 19 47.36 6.23 -4.60
N THR A 20 47.31 5.48 -3.50
CA THR A 20 46.20 4.59 -3.16
C THR A 20 44.96 5.46 -2.97
N SER A 21 44.34 5.90 -4.07
CA SER A 21 43.03 6.54 -4.04
C SER A 21 41.96 5.46 -3.90
N PHE A 22 41.89 4.88 -2.69
CA PHE A 22 40.83 3.97 -2.25
C PHE A 22 39.54 4.75 -1.91
N THR A 23 39.12 5.71 -2.72
CA THR A 23 38.08 6.69 -2.30
C THR A 23 37.02 7.05 -3.34
N SER A 24 36.59 6.13 -4.22
CA SER A 24 35.33 6.39 -4.95
C SER A 24 34.38 5.21 -5.27
N VAL A 25 34.69 3.98 -4.85
CA VAL A 25 33.89 2.78 -5.22
C VAL A 25 33.06 2.22 -4.06
N GLU A 26 32.70 3.04 -3.07
CA GLU A 26 31.80 2.58 -1.98
C GLU A 26 30.32 2.54 -2.37
N ASN A 27 29.94 2.99 -3.58
CA ASN A 27 28.54 3.21 -3.97
C ASN A 27 27.99 2.30 -5.10
N SER A 28 28.60 1.15 -5.40
CA SER A 28 28.16 0.29 -6.51
C SER A 28 27.64 -1.09 -6.07
N VAL A 29 26.31 -1.23 -6.12
CA VAL A 29 25.53 -2.38 -5.65
C VAL A 29 25.61 -3.58 -6.59
N GLY A 30 25.78 -4.78 -6.04
CA GLY A 30 25.61 -6.04 -6.77
C GLY A 30 26.75 -6.41 -7.71
N LEU A 31 27.84 -5.65 -7.68
CA LEU A 31 29.06 -5.95 -8.43
C LEU A 31 29.67 -7.29 -8.03
N ASP A 32 29.66 -7.70 -6.75
CA ASP A 32 30.39 -8.90 -6.30
C ASP A 32 30.07 -10.17 -7.09
N SER A 33 28.79 -10.44 -7.39
CA SER A 33 28.39 -11.62 -8.18
C SER A 33 28.78 -11.52 -9.66
N SER A 34 28.68 -10.31 -10.23
CA SER A 34 29.11 -10.03 -11.61
C SER A 34 30.63 -10.07 -11.71
N MET A 35 31.32 -9.60 -10.66
CA MET A 35 32.77 -9.57 -10.55
C MET A 35 33.33 -10.96 -10.37
N ASN A 36 32.72 -11.84 -9.58
CA ASN A 36 33.14 -13.25 -9.53
C ASN A 36 33.04 -13.92 -10.91
N SER A 37 31.98 -13.61 -11.66
CA SER A 37 31.80 -14.12 -13.02
C SER A 37 32.84 -13.55 -13.99
N ILE A 38 33.16 -12.26 -13.86
CA ILE A 38 34.17 -11.59 -14.69
C ILE A 38 35.58 -12.03 -14.32
N ASP A 39 35.89 -12.22 -13.04
CA ASP A 39 37.17 -12.75 -12.53
C ASP A 39 37.45 -14.14 -13.12
N LEU A 40 36.43 -15.00 -13.19
CA LEU A 40 36.50 -16.30 -13.86
C LEU A 40 36.82 -16.16 -15.36
N LEU A 41 36.19 -15.20 -16.05
CA LEU A 41 36.44 -14.95 -17.48
C LEU A 41 37.84 -14.35 -17.72
N LEU A 42 38.28 -13.46 -16.85
CA LEU A 42 39.61 -12.86 -16.86
C LEU A 42 40.68 -13.92 -16.59
N GLY A 43 40.44 -14.86 -15.67
CA GLY A 43 41.39 -15.90 -15.28
C GLY A 43 42.77 -15.32 -14.93
N ALA A 44 42.81 -14.61 -13.80
CA ALA A 44 44.05 -14.06 -13.26
C ALA A 44 45.10 -15.18 -13.08
N GLY A 45 46.33 -14.93 -13.54
CA GLY A 45 47.45 -15.89 -13.46
C GLY A 45 47.59 -16.87 -14.63
N VAL A 46 46.72 -16.83 -15.66
CA VAL A 46 46.92 -17.61 -16.89
C VAL A 46 47.66 -16.79 -17.94
N ASP A 47 48.80 -17.29 -18.41
CA ASP A 47 49.62 -16.68 -19.46
C ASP A 47 49.07 -17.00 -20.88
N ASP A 48 47.85 -16.57 -21.16
CA ASP A 48 47.23 -16.54 -22.50
C ASP A 48 46.75 -15.13 -22.86
N VAL A 49 46.33 -14.90 -24.12
CA VAL A 49 45.67 -13.64 -24.54
C VAL A 49 44.16 -13.84 -24.55
N ARG A 50 43.42 -12.97 -23.85
CA ARG A 50 41.95 -13.09 -23.76
C ARG A 50 41.23 -11.84 -24.20
N PHE A 51 40.21 -12.04 -25.03
CA PHE A 51 39.18 -11.03 -25.32
C PHE A 51 37.93 -11.37 -24.50
N ILE A 52 37.40 -10.38 -23.80
CA ILE A 52 36.20 -10.47 -22.98
C ILE A 52 35.22 -9.39 -23.43
N GLY A 53 34.00 -9.76 -23.78
CA GLY A 53 32.95 -8.83 -24.16
C GLY A 53 31.88 -8.69 -23.08
N ILE A 54 31.63 -7.48 -22.60
CA ILE A 54 30.52 -7.14 -21.71
C ILE A 54 29.44 -6.46 -22.55
N TRP A 55 28.24 -7.04 -22.61
CA TRP A 55 27.15 -6.49 -23.40
C TRP A 55 25.83 -6.36 -22.65
N GLY A 56 24.94 -5.48 -23.11
CA GLY A 56 23.63 -5.22 -22.51
C GLY A 56 23.11 -3.80 -22.77
N MET A 57 21.91 -3.49 -22.27
CA MET A 57 21.23 -2.21 -22.53
C MET A 57 22.05 -0.98 -22.10
N GLY A 58 21.79 0.20 -22.70
CA GLY A 58 22.34 1.47 -22.24
C GLY A 58 21.97 1.76 -20.78
N GLY A 59 22.88 2.41 -20.03
CA GLY A 59 22.64 2.77 -18.62
C GLY A 59 22.74 1.64 -17.59
N ILE A 60 22.96 0.39 -18.03
CA ILE A 60 22.99 -0.80 -17.16
C ILE A 60 24.28 -0.95 -16.31
N GLY A 61 25.23 -0.02 -16.44
CA GLY A 61 26.48 -0.03 -15.66
C GLY A 61 27.68 -0.75 -16.29
N LYS A 62 27.68 -1.05 -17.59
CA LYS A 62 28.83 -1.70 -18.27
C LYS A 62 30.16 -0.94 -18.11
N THR A 63 30.14 0.38 -18.37
CA THR A 63 31.30 1.27 -18.18
C THR A 63 31.79 1.24 -16.73
N THR A 64 30.87 1.22 -15.76
CA THR A 64 31.20 1.11 -14.34
C THR A 64 31.93 -0.19 -14.05
N ILE A 65 31.42 -1.33 -14.55
CA ILE A 65 32.10 -2.63 -14.41
C ILE A 65 33.52 -2.57 -15.00
N ALA A 66 33.68 -2.01 -16.20
CA ALA A 66 34.99 -1.89 -16.85
C ALA A 66 35.98 -1.04 -16.05
N ARG A 67 35.52 0.06 -15.43
CA ARG A 67 36.33 0.89 -14.52
C ARG A 67 36.80 0.11 -13.30
N VAL A 68 35.89 -0.60 -12.63
CA VAL A 68 36.25 -1.36 -11.43
C VAL A 68 37.19 -2.52 -11.78
N VAL A 69 37.01 -3.19 -12.93
CA VAL A 69 37.97 -4.18 -13.42
C VAL A 69 39.36 -3.55 -13.59
N ARG A 70 39.45 -2.40 -14.25
CA ARG A 70 40.72 -1.68 -14.45
C ARG A 70 41.43 -1.43 -13.14
N GLU A 71 40.74 -0.83 -12.17
CA GLU A 71 41.31 -0.48 -10.87
C GLU A 71 41.86 -1.71 -10.14
N ARG A 72 41.14 -2.85 -10.24
CA ARG A 72 41.49 -4.07 -9.54
C ARG A 72 42.69 -4.80 -10.12
N ILE A 73 42.77 -4.91 -11.46
CA ILE A 73 43.77 -5.77 -12.10
C ILE A 73 44.88 -5.01 -12.83
N SER A 74 44.76 -3.68 -13.03
CA SER A 74 45.79 -2.91 -13.73
C SER A 74 47.23 -3.04 -13.20
N PRO A 75 47.49 -3.21 -11.88
CA PRO A 75 48.86 -3.37 -11.38
C PRO A 75 49.57 -4.64 -11.86
N GLU A 76 48.85 -5.62 -12.41
CA GLU A 76 49.41 -6.88 -12.91
C GLU A 76 49.93 -6.80 -14.36
N PHE A 77 49.75 -5.65 -15.04
CA PHE A 77 50.06 -5.47 -16.46
C PHE A 77 51.13 -4.41 -16.66
N GLU A 78 51.96 -4.57 -17.69
CA GLU A 78 53.00 -3.60 -18.07
C GLU A 78 52.38 -2.29 -18.57
N PHE A 79 51.26 -2.39 -19.28
CA PHE A 79 50.48 -1.25 -19.75
C PHE A 79 48.99 -1.46 -19.48
N SER A 80 48.33 -0.45 -18.93
CA SER A 80 46.87 -0.40 -18.77
C SER A 80 46.30 0.80 -19.53
N ILE A 81 45.50 0.50 -20.55
CA ILE A 81 44.94 1.50 -21.48
C ILE A 81 43.42 1.38 -21.42
N PHE A 82 42.75 2.50 -21.18
CA PHE A 82 41.30 2.57 -21.16
C PHE A 82 40.84 3.69 -22.09
N LEU A 83 40.24 3.28 -23.21
CA LEU A 83 39.59 4.19 -24.14
C LEU A 83 38.11 4.29 -23.75
N GLU A 84 37.76 5.39 -23.09
CA GLU A 84 36.38 5.68 -22.70
C GLU A 84 35.57 6.19 -23.90
N ASN A 85 34.28 5.82 -23.98
CA ASN A 85 33.34 6.26 -25.02
C ASN A 85 33.91 6.24 -26.45
N VAL A 86 34.40 5.07 -26.90
CA VAL A 86 35.04 4.90 -28.21
C VAL A 86 34.13 5.39 -29.33
N LYS A 87 32.84 5.05 -29.32
CA LYS A 87 31.86 5.54 -30.31
C LYS A 87 31.90 7.05 -30.45
N ASP A 88 31.73 7.78 -29.35
CA ASP A 88 31.63 9.24 -29.38
C ASP A 88 32.97 9.87 -29.76
N ASN A 89 34.10 9.29 -29.33
CA ASN A 89 35.43 9.80 -29.63
C ASN A 89 35.83 9.57 -31.08
N VAL A 90 35.51 8.41 -31.66
CA VAL A 90 35.70 8.15 -33.09
C VAL A 90 34.83 9.09 -33.92
N GLN A 91 33.57 9.32 -33.52
CA GLN A 91 32.70 10.26 -34.23
C GLN A 91 33.21 11.70 -34.17
N LYS A 92 33.80 12.13 -33.05
CA LYS A 92 34.28 13.51 -32.87
C LYS A 92 35.68 13.77 -33.43
N ARG A 93 36.58 12.79 -33.35
CA ARG A 93 38.03 12.97 -33.58
C ARG A 93 38.65 11.94 -34.53
N GLY A 94 37.88 10.95 -34.98
CA GLY A 94 38.32 9.89 -35.88
C GLY A 94 39.15 8.78 -35.20
N LEU A 95 39.27 7.63 -35.87
CA LEU A 95 40.02 6.46 -35.39
C LEU A 95 41.50 6.74 -35.13
N ILE A 96 42.15 7.55 -35.98
CA ILE A 96 43.57 7.91 -35.82
C ILE A 96 43.83 8.56 -34.46
N SER A 97 42.89 9.36 -33.94
CA SER A 97 43.02 9.98 -32.63
C SER A 97 43.07 8.95 -31.49
N GLN A 98 42.25 7.89 -31.59
CA GLN A 98 42.21 6.80 -30.62
C GLN A 98 43.45 5.90 -30.73
N GLN A 99 43.95 5.67 -31.94
CA GLN A 99 45.23 4.97 -32.15
C GLN A 99 46.40 5.74 -31.54
N ARG A 100 46.43 7.06 -31.73
CA ARG A 100 47.43 7.94 -31.12
C ARG A 100 47.35 7.91 -29.59
N GLU A 101 46.16 7.84 -29.02
CA GLU A 101 45.96 7.68 -27.58
C GLU A 101 46.57 6.37 -27.05
N ILE A 102 46.30 5.23 -27.71
CA ILE A 102 46.92 3.93 -27.37
C ILE A 102 48.45 4.04 -27.43
N LEU A 103 48.98 4.55 -28.55
CA LEU A 103 50.42 4.64 -28.79
C LEU A 103 51.13 5.56 -27.79
N SER A 104 50.51 6.68 -27.41
CA SER A 104 51.06 7.63 -26.44
C SER A 104 51.24 7.05 -25.04
N ARG A 105 50.46 6.02 -24.69
CA ARG A 105 50.57 5.31 -23.40
C ARG A 105 51.67 4.25 -23.38
N ILE A 106 52.16 3.85 -24.54
CA ILE A 106 53.13 2.76 -24.70
C ILE A 106 54.52 3.32 -25.08
N SER A 107 54.56 4.42 -25.82
CA SER A 107 55.77 5.05 -26.34
C SER A 107 55.97 6.46 -25.78
N MET A 108 57.21 6.80 -25.42
CA MET A 108 57.59 8.14 -24.94
C MET A 108 57.86 9.14 -26.08
N LYS A 109 57.79 8.70 -27.35
CA LYS A 109 58.01 9.54 -28.53
C LYS A 109 56.68 9.93 -29.16
N THR A 110 56.60 11.15 -29.69
CA THR A 110 55.51 11.57 -30.57
C THR A 110 55.55 10.71 -31.83
N ILE A 111 54.48 9.96 -32.07
CA ILE A 111 54.32 9.10 -33.24
C ILE A 111 53.34 9.78 -34.18
N ASP A 112 53.81 10.13 -35.37
CA ASP A 112 52.96 10.58 -36.47
C ASP A 112 52.32 9.35 -37.13
N ILE A 113 51.02 9.48 -37.42
CA ILE A 113 50.19 8.45 -38.03
C ILE A 113 49.53 9.11 -39.22
N PHE A 114 49.81 8.64 -40.43
CA PHE A 114 49.29 9.22 -41.66
C PHE A 114 47.97 8.57 -42.08
N ASP A 115 47.78 7.29 -41.78
CA ASP A 115 46.55 6.56 -42.04
C ASP A 115 46.22 5.51 -40.95
N VAL A 116 44.97 5.01 -40.97
CA VAL A 116 44.44 4.11 -39.95
C VAL A 116 45.13 2.73 -39.97
N HIS A 117 45.52 2.21 -41.15
CA HIS A 117 46.20 0.91 -41.26
C HIS A 117 47.64 0.99 -40.74
N GLU A 118 48.33 2.10 -41.01
CA GLU A 118 49.63 2.38 -40.43
C GLU A 118 49.55 2.40 -38.90
N GLY A 119 48.58 3.13 -38.33
CA GLY A 119 48.35 3.19 -36.89
C GLY A 119 48.12 1.81 -36.27
N SER A 120 47.27 0.98 -36.89
CA SER A 120 47.03 -0.41 -36.48
C SER A 120 48.31 -1.26 -36.50
N THR A 121 49.11 -1.11 -37.55
CA THR A 121 50.36 -1.86 -37.71
C THR A 121 51.37 -1.48 -36.64
N MET A 122 51.44 -0.19 -36.28
CA MET A 122 52.28 0.30 -35.19
C MET A 122 51.82 -0.22 -33.83
N ILE A 123 50.50 -0.17 -33.56
CA ILE A 123 49.91 -0.71 -32.32
C ILE A 123 50.26 -2.19 -32.18
N ARG A 124 49.98 -2.99 -33.22
CA ARG A 124 50.32 -4.41 -33.26
C ARG A 124 51.79 -4.65 -32.95
N ARG A 125 52.71 -3.95 -33.64
CA ARG A 125 54.15 -4.13 -33.48
C ARG A 125 54.63 -3.81 -32.06
N LEU A 126 54.04 -2.80 -31.41
CA LEU A 126 54.42 -2.43 -30.05
C LEU A 126 53.81 -3.37 -29.01
N LEU A 127 52.59 -3.85 -29.21
CA LEU A 127 51.88 -4.69 -28.25
C LEU A 127 52.26 -6.18 -28.32
N HIS A 128 52.80 -6.65 -29.44
CA HIS A 128 53.06 -8.07 -29.74
C HIS A 128 53.85 -8.84 -28.66
N HIS A 129 54.71 -8.16 -27.90
CA HIS A 129 55.53 -8.79 -26.86
C HIS A 129 55.29 -8.23 -25.45
N LYS A 130 54.23 -7.43 -25.28
CA LYS A 130 53.94 -6.74 -24.02
C LYS A 130 52.71 -7.32 -23.35
N LYS A 131 52.73 -7.38 -22.02
CA LYS A 131 51.56 -7.81 -21.22
C LYS A 131 50.66 -6.61 -20.98
N VAL A 132 49.53 -6.53 -21.70
CA VAL A 132 48.68 -5.33 -21.74
C VAL A 132 47.24 -5.61 -21.30
N LEU A 133 46.69 -4.69 -20.52
CA LEU A 133 45.26 -4.56 -20.25
C LEU A 133 44.70 -3.45 -21.14
N LEU A 134 43.96 -3.81 -22.19
CA LEU A 134 43.27 -2.86 -23.08
C LEU A 134 41.77 -2.90 -22.81
N ILE A 135 41.16 -1.76 -22.51
CA ILE A 135 39.72 -1.64 -22.28
C ILE A 135 39.14 -0.67 -23.32
N LEU A 136 38.15 -1.14 -24.07
CA LEU A 136 37.43 -0.38 -25.08
C LEU A 136 35.98 -0.19 -24.64
N ASP A 137 35.59 1.03 -24.26
CA ASP A 137 34.24 1.33 -23.78
C ASP A 137 33.30 1.81 -24.89
N ASP A 138 32.05 1.33 -24.87
CA ASP A 138 30.96 1.70 -25.78
C ASP A 138 31.32 1.54 -27.26
N VAL A 139 31.76 0.34 -27.64
CA VAL A 139 32.06 -0.03 -29.02
C VAL A 139 30.78 -0.35 -29.79
N THR A 140 30.60 0.25 -30.97
CA THR A 140 29.40 0.06 -31.80
C THR A 140 29.66 -0.40 -33.24
N ASP A 141 30.90 -0.37 -33.70
CA ASP A 141 31.28 -0.68 -35.08
C ASP A 141 32.47 -1.65 -35.12
N SER A 142 32.48 -2.58 -36.08
CA SER A 142 33.55 -3.57 -36.28
C SER A 142 34.90 -2.88 -36.53
N ASP A 143 34.89 -1.75 -37.24
CA ASP A 143 36.10 -0.97 -37.54
C ASP A 143 36.81 -0.53 -36.26
N HIS A 144 36.05 -0.21 -35.20
CA HIS A 144 36.66 0.13 -33.91
C HIS A 144 37.51 -1.02 -33.36
N LEU A 145 37.06 -2.27 -33.50
CA LEU A 145 37.80 -3.42 -33.01
C LEU A 145 38.94 -3.78 -33.96
N ASP A 146 38.70 -3.77 -35.26
CA ASP A 146 39.69 -4.14 -36.27
C ASP A 146 40.89 -3.18 -36.28
N TYR A 147 40.66 -1.88 -36.05
CA TYR A 147 41.72 -0.87 -36.08
C TYR A 147 42.31 -0.49 -34.71
N LEU A 148 41.66 -0.81 -33.59
CA LEU A 148 42.18 -0.48 -32.25
C LEU A 148 42.73 -1.69 -31.48
N ALA A 149 42.20 -2.90 -31.73
CA ALA A 149 42.60 -4.10 -30.99
C ALA A 149 42.96 -5.31 -31.88
N GLY A 150 42.48 -5.37 -33.12
CA GLY A 150 42.74 -6.50 -34.01
C GLY A 150 42.41 -7.86 -33.38
N LYS A 151 43.26 -8.86 -33.62
CA LYS A 151 43.11 -10.23 -33.08
C LYS A 151 44.15 -10.53 -31.99
N GLN A 152 44.08 -11.72 -31.39
CA GLN A 152 44.95 -12.12 -30.27
C GLN A 152 46.45 -12.02 -30.58
N GLU A 153 46.85 -12.20 -31.85
CA GLU A 153 48.23 -12.07 -32.33
C GLU A 153 48.83 -10.66 -32.13
N TRP A 154 48.02 -9.65 -31.84
CA TRP A 154 48.52 -8.30 -31.57
C TRP A 154 49.18 -8.15 -30.20
N PHE A 155 48.99 -9.10 -29.28
CA PHE A 155 49.35 -8.91 -27.89
C PHE A 155 50.31 -10.00 -27.39
N GLY A 156 51.19 -9.60 -26.46
CA GLY A 156 52.03 -10.54 -25.73
C GLY A 156 51.24 -11.41 -24.77
N SER A 157 51.85 -12.52 -24.36
CA SER A 157 51.25 -13.47 -23.41
C SER A 157 50.82 -12.80 -22.10
N GLY A 158 49.70 -13.27 -21.53
CA GLY A 158 49.11 -12.72 -20.31
C GLY A 158 48.22 -11.47 -20.53
N SER A 159 48.06 -10.99 -21.77
CA SER A 159 47.26 -9.80 -22.08
C SER A 159 45.75 -10.02 -21.96
N ARG A 160 45.00 -8.96 -21.63
CA ARG A 160 43.54 -8.95 -21.50
C ARG A 160 42.95 -7.77 -22.28
N VAL A 161 41.99 -8.06 -23.15
CA VAL A 161 41.21 -7.07 -23.90
C VAL A 161 39.76 -7.12 -23.44
N LEU A 162 39.27 -6.06 -22.84
CA LEU A 162 37.89 -5.93 -22.36
C LEU A 162 37.12 -4.97 -23.28
N ILE A 163 35.98 -5.42 -23.80
CA ILE A 163 35.14 -4.65 -24.73
C ILE A 163 33.78 -4.46 -24.07
N THR A 164 33.28 -3.23 -23.96
CA THR A 164 31.88 -2.99 -23.60
C THR A 164 31.09 -2.58 -24.84
N THR A 165 29.89 -3.13 -25.01
CA THR A 165 29.02 -2.81 -26.16
C THR A 165 27.55 -3.00 -25.82
N ARG A 166 26.65 -2.45 -26.63
CA ARG A 166 25.22 -2.77 -26.59
C ARG A 166 24.84 -3.89 -27.56
N ASN A 167 25.72 -4.23 -28.51
CA ASN A 167 25.44 -5.15 -29.60
C ASN A 167 26.25 -6.45 -29.43
N GLU A 168 25.58 -7.55 -29.10
CA GLU A 168 26.25 -8.85 -28.96
C GLU A 168 26.83 -9.35 -30.30
N HIS A 169 26.16 -9.08 -31.42
CA HIS A 169 26.58 -9.57 -32.74
C HIS A 169 27.98 -9.10 -33.11
N LEU A 170 28.34 -7.87 -32.73
CA LEU A 170 29.68 -7.31 -32.94
C LEU A 170 30.77 -8.13 -32.22
N LEU A 171 30.49 -8.66 -31.04
CA LEU A 171 31.42 -9.53 -30.31
C LEU A 171 31.54 -10.90 -30.98
N ILE A 172 30.43 -11.43 -31.51
CA ILE A 172 30.38 -12.72 -32.21
C ILE A 172 31.20 -12.64 -33.50
N GLU A 173 30.95 -11.62 -34.32
CA GLU A 173 31.64 -11.36 -35.58
C GLU A 173 33.15 -11.19 -35.38
N HIS A 174 33.54 -10.50 -34.30
CA HIS A 174 34.96 -10.35 -33.98
C HIS A 174 35.62 -11.62 -33.42
N GLY A 175 34.84 -12.66 -33.10
CA GLY A 175 35.33 -13.94 -32.58
C GLY A 175 35.57 -13.97 -31.07
N VAL A 176 34.91 -13.07 -30.31
CA VAL A 176 35.05 -13.00 -28.85
C VAL A 176 34.28 -14.15 -28.19
N LYS A 177 35.00 -15.19 -27.78
CA LYS A 177 34.40 -16.39 -27.15
C LYS A 177 33.83 -16.12 -25.75
N ARG A 178 34.49 -15.26 -24.96
CA ARG A 178 34.14 -14.99 -23.56
C ARG A 178 33.24 -13.76 -23.49
N ARG A 179 31.93 -13.96 -23.32
CA ARG A 179 30.91 -12.89 -23.33
C ARG A 179 30.10 -12.90 -22.04
N PHE A 180 29.85 -11.73 -21.48
CA PHE A 180 29.05 -11.52 -20.27
C PHE A 180 27.88 -10.59 -20.57
N HIS A 181 26.66 -11.08 -20.34
CA HIS A 181 25.44 -10.30 -20.54
C HIS A 181 25.00 -9.62 -19.24
N THR A 182 24.99 -8.29 -19.23
CA THR A 182 24.51 -7.45 -18.12
C THR A 182 22.99 -7.35 -18.17
N THR A 183 22.30 -8.01 -17.23
CA THR A 183 20.84 -7.90 -17.06
C THR A 183 20.50 -7.19 -15.75
N LEU A 184 19.48 -6.32 -15.77
CA LEU A 184 18.69 -6.05 -14.58
C LEU A 184 18.06 -7.39 -14.19
N LYS A 185 18.46 -7.96 -13.06
CA LYS A 185 17.95 -9.27 -12.62
C LYS A 185 16.41 -9.22 -12.66
N LYS A 186 15.77 -10.09 -13.46
CA LYS A 186 14.30 -10.18 -13.61
C LYS A 186 13.56 -10.06 -12.28
N ASN A 187 14.15 -10.63 -11.22
CA ASN A 187 13.64 -10.58 -9.85
C ASN A 187 13.36 -9.15 -9.34
N TYR A 188 14.17 -8.13 -9.67
CA TYR A 188 13.90 -6.77 -9.17
C TYR A 188 12.73 -6.09 -9.89
N ILE A 189 12.42 -6.48 -11.14
CA ILE A 189 11.29 -5.93 -11.90
C ILE A 189 9.96 -6.41 -11.31
N GLU A 190 9.89 -7.70 -10.98
CA GLU A 190 8.71 -8.27 -10.31
C GLU A 190 8.54 -7.64 -8.92
N LEU A 191 9.62 -7.53 -8.15
CA LEU A 191 9.56 -6.96 -6.80
C LEU A 191 9.24 -5.46 -6.81
N SER A 192 9.74 -4.69 -7.78
CA SER A 192 9.38 -3.27 -7.91
C SER A 192 7.92 -3.09 -8.27
N SER A 193 7.36 -3.98 -9.10
CA SER A 193 5.93 -3.99 -9.42
C SER A 193 5.08 -4.23 -8.18
N CYS A 194 5.49 -5.13 -7.27
CA CYS A 194 4.83 -5.30 -5.97
C CYS A 194 4.90 -4.03 -5.09
N VAL A 195 6.04 -3.35 -5.05
CA VAL A 195 6.19 -2.09 -4.29
C VAL A 195 5.29 -0.99 -4.86
N VAL A 196 5.22 -0.86 -6.20
CA VAL A 196 4.36 0.13 -6.87
C VAL A 196 2.89 -0.17 -6.59
N SER A 197 2.49 -1.44 -6.69
CA SER A 197 1.14 -1.87 -6.35
C SER A 197 0.78 -1.63 -4.88
N TYR A 198 1.72 -1.77 -3.95
CA TYR A 198 1.47 -1.48 -2.53
C TYR A 198 1.33 0.02 -2.27
N ALA A 199 2.11 0.85 -2.97
CA ALA A 199 2.02 2.30 -2.83
C ALA A 199 0.71 2.88 -3.39
N ASP A 200 0.04 2.14 -4.30
CA ASP A 200 -1.27 2.44 -4.90
C ASP A 200 -1.44 3.90 -5.36
N GLY A 201 -0.41 4.43 -6.02
CA GLY A 201 -0.44 5.78 -6.57
C GLY A 201 -0.07 6.89 -5.59
N LEU A 202 0.28 6.59 -4.33
CA LEU A 202 0.75 7.57 -3.35
C LEU A 202 2.25 7.88 -3.54
N PRO A 203 2.64 9.05 -4.10
CA PRO A 203 4.04 9.30 -4.47
C PRO A 203 4.99 9.33 -3.28
N LEU A 204 4.48 9.76 -2.12
CA LEU A 204 5.24 9.78 -0.87
C LEU A 204 5.59 8.36 -0.39
N ALA A 205 4.65 7.41 -0.48
CA ALA A 205 4.92 6.01 -0.16
C ALA A 205 5.98 5.43 -1.09
N LEU A 206 5.91 5.73 -2.40
CA LEU A 206 6.94 5.34 -3.37
C LEU A 206 8.31 5.90 -3.01
N LYS A 207 8.40 7.18 -2.62
CA LYS A 207 9.67 7.81 -2.21
C LYS A 207 10.26 7.14 -0.97
N VAL A 208 9.43 6.90 0.05
CA VAL A 208 9.86 6.28 1.31
C VAL A 208 10.29 4.83 1.10
N LEU A 209 9.50 4.03 0.37
CA LEU A 209 9.82 2.63 0.05
C LEU A 209 11.03 2.54 -0.87
N GLY A 210 11.14 3.41 -1.86
CA GLY A 210 12.30 3.51 -2.75
C GLY A 210 13.58 3.81 -1.97
N SER A 211 13.54 4.79 -1.05
CA SER A 211 14.68 5.11 -0.18
C SER A 211 15.01 3.96 0.78
N PHE A 212 14.00 3.30 1.33
CA PHE A 212 14.20 2.16 2.23
C PHE A 212 14.87 1.01 1.48
N LEU A 213 14.35 0.62 0.32
CA LEU A 213 14.81 -0.55 -0.43
C LEU A 213 16.08 -0.29 -1.25
N ARG A 214 16.51 0.96 -1.35
CA ARG A 214 17.71 1.39 -2.06
C ARG A 214 18.93 0.59 -1.59
N GLU A 215 19.72 0.13 -2.56
CA GLU A 215 21.01 -0.57 -2.36
C GLU A 215 20.92 -1.92 -1.63
N ARG A 216 19.71 -2.47 -1.40
CA ARG A 216 19.52 -3.78 -0.76
C ARG A 216 19.44 -4.94 -1.74
N HIS A 217 19.89 -6.12 -1.30
CA HIS A 217 19.82 -7.35 -2.08
C HIS A 217 18.39 -7.92 -2.22
N VAL A 218 18.17 -8.77 -3.23
CA VAL A 218 16.88 -9.42 -3.52
C VAL A 218 16.26 -10.11 -2.29
N SER A 219 17.05 -10.78 -1.45
CA SER A 219 16.57 -11.42 -0.22
C SER A 219 16.00 -10.42 0.79
N ALA A 220 16.65 -9.24 0.92
CA ALA A 220 16.17 -8.16 1.76
C ALA A 220 14.92 -7.47 1.18
N TRP A 221 14.81 -7.37 -0.15
CA TRP A 221 13.56 -6.94 -0.81
C TRP A 221 12.41 -7.91 -0.54
N ASN A 222 12.64 -9.22 -0.70
CA ASN A 222 11.64 -10.24 -0.39
C ASN A 222 11.24 -10.21 1.09
N SER A 223 12.19 -10.06 2.00
CA SER A 223 11.91 -9.91 3.43
C SER A 223 11.13 -8.63 3.74
N ALA A 224 11.50 -7.50 3.12
CA ALA A 224 10.79 -6.24 3.28
C ALA A 224 9.36 -6.31 2.72
N LEU A 225 9.16 -6.91 1.55
CA LEU A 225 7.84 -7.18 0.98
C LEU A 225 7.02 -8.16 1.83
N GLY A 226 7.66 -9.14 2.46
CA GLY A 226 7.04 -9.97 3.49
C GLY A 226 6.53 -9.14 4.68
N LYS A 227 7.28 -8.12 5.11
CA LYS A 227 6.84 -7.17 6.15
C LYS A 227 5.75 -6.21 5.65
N LEU A 228 5.75 -5.83 4.37
CA LEU A 228 4.73 -4.97 3.74
C LEU A 228 3.39 -5.69 3.54
N ARG A 229 3.37 -7.03 3.50
CA ARG A 229 2.12 -7.81 3.61
C ARG A 229 1.50 -7.74 5.01
N GLY A 230 2.23 -7.21 5.99
CA GLY A 230 1.73 -6.78 7.29
C GLY A 230 1.84 -5.25 7.44
N ILE A 231 1.77 -4.75 8.67
CA ILE A 231 1.79 -3.30 8.93
C ILE A 231 3.20 -2.74 8.76
N CYS A 232 3.40 -1.83 7.81
CA CYS A 232 4.72 -1.27 7.53
C CYS A 232 4.97 0.08 8.22
N ASN A 233 5.57 0.05 9.41
CA ASN A 233 5.90 1.25 10.19
C ASN A 233 6.72 2.34 9.46
N ILE A 234 7.46 1.98 8.40
CA ILE A 234 8.35 2.89 7.67
C ILE A 234 7.56 3.92 6.86
N VAL A 235 6.49 3.49 6.17
CA VAL A 235 5.61 4.40 5.42
C VAL A 235 4.73 5.20 6.38
N LEU A 236 4.29 4.56 7.46
CA LEU A 236 3.42 5.16 8.46
C LEU A 236 4.03 6.39 9.12
N GLY A 237 5.31 6.37 9.50
CA GLY A 237 5.94 7.52 10.16
C GLY A 237 5.97 8.79 9.30
N THR A 238 5.95 8.66 7.97
CA THR A 238 5.93 9.82 7.07
C THR A 238 4.50 10.31 6.82
N LEU A 239 3.53 9.40 6.75
CA LEU A 239 2.10 9.75 6.62
C LEU A 239 1.53 10.35 7.91
N GLN A 240 2.08 9.94 9.07
CA GLN A 240 1.60 10.35 10.38
C GLN A 240 1.79 11.85 10.65
N ILE A 241 2.71 12.53 9.93
CA ILE A 241 2.92 13.98 10.06
C ILE A 241 1.61 14.75 9.85
N ASN A 242 0.80 14.36 8.85
CA ASN A 242 -0.49 15.01 8.60
C ASN A 242 -1.55 14.67 9.66
N TYR A 243 -1.39 13.55 10.38
CA TYR A 243 -2.26 13.12 11.48
C TYR A 243 -1.88 13.75 12.83
N ASP A 244 -0.67 14.26 13.01
CA ASP A 244 -0.26 14.84 14.29
C ASP A 244 -0.83 16.26 14.48
N ASP A 245 -1.17 16.96 13.41
CA ASP A 245 -1.74 18.32 13.40
C ASP A 245 -3.19 18.47 13.92
N PRO A 246 -4.16 17.59 13.56
CA PRO A 246 -5.55 17.71 13.98
C PRO A 246 -5.73 17.67 15.51
N ASP A 247 -6.84 18.23 15.99
CA ASP A 247 -7.19 18.20 17.40
C ASP A 247 -7.61 16.78 17.88
N ASP A 248 -7.81 16.63 19.20
CA ASP A 248 -8.13 15.33 19.78
C ASP A 248 -9.46 14.73 19.28
N LYS A 249 -10.45 15.57 18.92
CA LYS A 249 -11.73 15.10 18.38
C LYS A 249 -11.59 14.70 16.92
N GLU A 250 -10.89 15.50 16.12
CA GLU A 250 -10.56 15.21 14.72
C GLU A 250 -9.75 13.91 14.60
N LYS A 251 -8.78 13.70 15.50
CA LYS A 251 -8.05 12.42 15.62
C LYS A 251 -8.98 11.25 15.91
N LYS A 252 -9.95 11.41 16.84
CA LYS A 252 -10.95 10.36 17.11
C LYS A 252 -11.85 10.08 15.92
N ILE A 253 -12.28 11.11 15.19
CA ILE A 253 -13.06 10.99 13.94
C ILE A 253 -12.25 10.19 12.91
N PHE A 254 -10.99 10.56 12.69
CA PHE A 254 -10.09 9.84 11.78
C PHE A 254 -9.98 8.36 12.13
N LEU A 255 -9.72 8.03 13.40
CA LEU A 255 -9.58 6.64 13.85
C LEU A 255 -10.90 5.85 13.74
N ASP A 256 -12.04 6.49 13.99
CA ASP A 256 -13.35 5.85 13.79
C ASP A 256 -13.61 5.56 12.31
N ILE A 257 -13.28 6.48 11.42
CA ILE A 257 -13.43 6.25 9.98
C ILE A 257 -12.47 5.16 9.52
N ALA A 258 -11.21 5.19 9.93
CA ALA A 258 -10.22 4.18 9.58
C ALA A 258 -10.66 2.77 10.00
N CYS A 259 -11.15 2.61 11.23
CA CYS A 259 -11.48 1.29 11.79
C CYS A 259 -12.92 0.81 11.46
N PHE A 260 -13.87 1.72 11.24
CA PHE A 260 -15.32 1.37 11.19
C PHE A 260 -16.06 1.92 9.98
N PHE A 261 -15.78 3.15 9.56
CA PHE A 261 -16.64 3.88 8.62
C PHE A 261 -16.01 4.14 7.24
N ASN A 262 -14.89 3.50 6.91
CA ASN A 262 -14.34 3.62 5.56
C ASN A 262 -15.35 3.05 4.56
N ARG A 263 -15.67 3.83 3.51
CA ARG A 263 -16.68 3.54 2.47
C ARG A 263 -18.14 3.63 2.93
N GLU A 264 -18.39 4.19 4.10
CA GLU A 264 -19.75 4.49 4.55
C GLU A 264 -20.24 5.85 4.04
N LYS A 265 -21.57 6.04 4.07
CA LYS A 265 -22.20 7.31 3.67
C LYS A 265 -21.84 8.41 4.65
N GLU A 266 -21.39 9.54 4.14
CA GLU A 266 -20.93 10.69 4.92
C GLU A 266 -21.98 11.18 5.93
N ASP A 267 -23.21 11.46 5.48
CA ASP A 267 -24.29 11.96 6.35
C ASP A 267 -24.52 11.05 7.57
N ARG A 268 -24.50 9.73 7.35
CA ARG A 268 -24.67 8.73 8.42
C ARG A 268 -23.52 8.80 9.42
N VAL A 269 -22.29 8.93 8.94
CA VAL A 269 -21.09 9.00 9.79
C VAL A 269 -21.11 10.28 10.61
N ILE A 270 -21.47 11.42 9.99
CA ILE A 270 -21.59 12.71 10.67
C ILE A 270 -22.59 12.59 11.83
N GLU A 271 -23.80 12.10 11.58
CA GLU A 271 -24.82 12.00 12.65
C GLU A 271 -24.38 11.10 13.82
N ILE A 272 -23.75 9.95 13.54
CA ILE A 272 -23.26 9.03 14.57
C ILE A 272 -22.14 9.69 15.39
N LEU A 273 -21.18 10.33 14.75
CA LEU A 273 -20.05 10.94 15.44
C LEU A 273 -20.43 12.26 16.15
N ASP A 274 -21.41 13.00 15.64
CA ASP A 274 -21.98 14.16 16.34
C ASP A 274 -22.73 13.76 17.60
N SER A 275 -23.40 12.60 17.62
CA SER A 275 -23.98 12.06 18.85
C SER A 275 -22.91 11.68 19.90
N CYS A 276 -21.64 11.54 19.49
CA CYS A 276 -20.49 11.41 20.39
C CYS A 276 -19.95 12.76 20.91
N GLY A 277 -20.46 13.89 20.39
CA GLY A 277 -19.99 15.25 20.72
C GLY A 277 -18.76 15.68 19.91
N PHE A 278 -18.49 15.05 18.77
CA PHE A 278 -17.25 15.24 18.02
C PHE A 278 -17.26 16.42 17.04
N CYS A 279 -18.42 17.03 16.71
CA CYS A 279 -18.51 18.06 15.68
C CYS A 279 -17.97 17.53 14.33
N ALA A 280 -18.52 16.38 13.91
CA ALA A 280 -18.02 15.53 12.86
C ALA A 280 -18.03 16.20 11.48
N GLY A 281 -18.97 17.11 11.20
CA GLY A 281 -19.01 17.85 9.94
C GLY A 281 -17.70 18.62 9.68
N ILE A 282 -17.35 19.54 10.58
CA ILE A 282 -16.11 20.32 10.44
C ILE A 282 -14.87 19.43 10.57
N GLY A 283 -14.89 18.41 11.43
CA GLY A 283 -13.77 17.50 11.58
C GLY A 283 -13.50 16.67 10.32
N ILE A 284 -14.53 16.25 9.60
CA ILE A 284 -14.38 15.57 8.30
C ILE A 284 -13.81 16.53 7.24
N ASP A 285 -14.29 17.78 7.19
CA ASP A 285 -13.76 18.79 6.27
C ASP A 285 -12.25 19.01 6.49
N VAL A 286 -11.81 19.14 7.74
CA VAL A 286 -10.39 19.29 8.10
C VAL A 286 -9.56 18.08 7.67
N LEU A 287 -10.08 16.86 7.82
CA LEU A 287 -9.39 15.64 7.36
C LEU A 287 -9.28 15.57 5.82
N ILE A 288 -10.28 16.09 5.10
CA ILE A 288 -10.25 16.21 3.63
C ILE A 288 -9.22 17.26 3.20
N GLU A 289 -9.21 18.44 3.83
CA GLU A 289 -8.22 19.49 3.57
C GLU A 289 -6.78 19.00 3.78
N LYS A 290 -6.57 18.15 4.77
CA LYS A 290 -5.27 17.49 5.05
C LYS A 290 -4.98 16.27 4.17
N SER A 291 -5.84 15.97 3.20
CA SER A 291 -5.73 14.83 2.28
C SER A 291 -5.63 13.47 2.99
N LEU A 292 -6.18 13.37 4.21
CA LEU A 292 -6.29 12.12 4.97
C LEU A 292 -7.57 11.35 4.64
N LEU A 293 -8.54 12.03 4.03
CA LEU A 293 -9.83 11.49 3.63
C LEU A 293 -10.24 12.10 2.27
N THR A 294 -11.02 11.36 1.50
CA THR A 294 -11.61 11.85 0.25
C THR A 294 -13.11 11.59 0.27
N ASN A 295 -13.90 12.53 -0.25
CA ASN A 295 -15.32 12.32 -0.48
C ASN A 295 -15.55 11.88 -1.94
N SER A 296 -16.21 10.74 -2.14
CA SER A 296 -16.56 10.21 -3.45
C SER A 296 -18.05 9.92 -3.50
N TYR A 297 -18.79 10.68 -4.31
CA TYR A 297 -20.23 10.49 -4.56
C TYR A 297 -21.03 10.18 -3.28
N VAL A 298 -20.85 10.98 -2.21
CA VAL A 298 -21.54 10.88 -0.90
C VAL A 298 -20.99 9.81 0.06
N THR A 299 -19.90 9.14 -0.30
CA THR A 299 -19.22 8.16 0.56
C THR A 299 -17.83 8.63 0.96
N LEU A 300 -17.48 8.39 2.23
CA LEU A 300 -16.15 8.67 2.75
C LEU A 300 -15.19 7.59 2.28
N TRP A 301 -14.05 7.98 1.73
CA TRP A 301 -13.02 7.06 1.25
C TRP A 301 -11.66 7.42 1.87
N MET A 302 -11.05 6.44 2.52
CA MET A 302 -9.69 6.53 3.01
C MET A 302 -8.80 5.60 2.20
N HIS A 303 -7.71 6.15 1.66
CA HIS A 303 -6.70 5.39 0.93
C HIS A 303 -6.16 4.25 1.80
N GLN A 304 -5.87 3.09 1.22
CA GLN A 304 -5.47 1.88 1.96
C GLN A 304 -4.33 2.15 2.95
N LEU A 305 -3.25 2.78 2.51
CA LEU A 305 -2.11 3.12 3.39
C LEU A 305 -2.46 4.08 4.54
N VAL A 306 -3.40 4.99 4.32
CA VAL A 306 -3.87 5.94 5.36
C VAL A 306 -4.77 5.21 6.36
N GLN A 307 -5.60 4.27 5.89
CA GLN A 307 -6.38 3.40 6.75
C GLN A 307 -5.47 2.49 7.58
N GLU A 308 -4.45 1.87 6.97
CA GLU A 308 -3.43 1.08 7.66
C GLU A 308 -2.72 1.89 8.74
N MET A 309 -2.47 3.18 8.49
CA MET A 309 -1.92 4.11 9.48
C MET A 309 -2.85 4.28 10.68
N GLY A 310 -4.12 4.62 10.46
CA GLY A 310 -5.09 4.80 11.55
C GLY A 310 -5.25 3.53 12.39
N CYS A 311 -5.35 2.39 11.72
CA CYS A 311 -5.42 1.09 12.36
C CYS A 311 -4.15 0.75 13.18
N GLU A 312 -2.97 1.16 12.72
CA GLU A 312 -1.73 0.96 13.46
C GLU A 312 -1.59 1.89 14.67
N ILE A 313 -2.07 3.13 14.57
CA ILE A 313 -2.13 4.04 15.72
C ILE A 313 -2.92 3.40 16.86
N VAL A 314 -4.06 2.77 16.54
CA VAL A 314 -4.86 2.00 17.52
C VAL A 314 -4.07 0.80 18.07
N ASN A 315 -3.36 0.05 17.24
CA ASN A 315 -2.57 -1.10 17.72
C ASN A 315 -1.50 -0.67 18.73
N ARG A 316 -0.89 0.51 18.52
CA ARG A 316 0.16 1.06 19.41
C ARG A 316 -0.36 1.50 20.77
N GLU A 317 -1.68 1.67 20.96
CA GLU A 317 -2.26 1.94 22.28
C GLU A 317 -1.96 0.81 23.27
N CYS A 318 -1.96 -0.44 22.81
CA CYS A 318 -1.49 -1.59 23.58
C CYS A 318 -1.09 -2.75 22.65
N LEU A 319 0.21 -3.03 22.55
CA LEU A 319 0.71 -4.08 21.66
C LEU A 319 0.33 -5.49 22.15
N ASP A 320 0.35 -5.71 23.46
CA ASP A 320 0.24 -7.05 24.05
C ASP A 320 -1.21 -7.53 24.23
N GLU A 321 -2.12 -6.61 24.60
CA GLU A 321 -3.49 -6.98 24.98
C GLU A 321 -4.52 -6.11 24.23
N PRO A 322 -5.19 -6.66 23.20
CA PRO A 322 -6.15 -5.91 22.38
C PRO A 322 -7.30 -5.31 23.19
N GLY A 323 -7.72 -5.93 24.30
CA GLY A 323 -8.78 -5.39 25.15
C GLY A 323 -8.46 -4.02 25.79
N ASN A 324 -7.19 -3.64 25.88
CA ASN A 324 -6.77 -2.31 26.35
C ASN A 324 -6.82 -1.24 25.26
N ARG A 325 -7.18 -1.58 24.02
CA ARG A 325 -7.30 -0.62 22.92
C ARG A 325 -8.69 0.00 22.88
N SER A 326 -8.77 1.20 22.35
CA SER A 326 -10.00 1.96 22.15
C SER A 326 -10.90 1.35 21.08
N ARG A 327 -10.33 0.72 20.06
CA ARG A 327 -11.02 0.20 18.87
C ARG A 327 -10.61 -1.25 18.60
N LEU A 328 -11.59 -2.13 18.50
CA LEU A 328 -11.42 -3.51 18.05
C LEU A 328 -12.00 -3.66 16.64
N TRP A 329 -11.14 -3.89 15.66
CA TRP A 329 -11.54 -3.91 14.25
C TRP A 329 -11.11 -5.16 13.49
N ARG A 330 -10.09 -5.89 13.98
CA ARG A 330 -9.66 -7.16 13.38
C ARG A 330 -10.44 -8.34 13.95
N HIS A 331 -10.83 -9.26 13.07
CA HIS A 331 -11.58 -10.46 13.46
C HIS A 331 -10.89 -11.27 14.58
N GLU A 332 -9.59 -11.54 14.46
CA GLU A 332 -8.86 -12.32 15.46
C GLU A 332 -8.72 -11.60 16.81
N GLU A 333 -8.56 -10.28 16.79
CA GLU A 333 -8.48 -9.46 18.00
C GLU A 333 -9.85 -9.40 18.70
N THR A 334 -10.91 -9.14 17.95
CA THR A 334 -12.28 -9.15 18.46
C THR A 334 -12.63 -10.53 19.01
N LYS A 335 -12.28 -11.61 18.32
CA LYS A 335 -12.45 -13.00 18.81
C LYS A 335 -11.69 -13.24 20.09
N HIS A 336 -10.44 -12.79 20.19
CA HIS A 336 -9.63 -12.93 21.38
C HIS A 336 -10.29 -12.27 22.60
N VAL A 337 -10.75 -11.03 22.45
CA VAL A 337 -11.36 -10.25 23.53
C VAL A 337 -12.74 -10.78 23.90
N LEU A 338 -13.57 -11.15 22.92
CA LEU A 338 -14.95 -11.59 23.17
C LEU A 338 -15.06 -13.04 23.66
N SER A 339 -14.11 -13.93 23.31
CA SER A 339 -14.18 -15.35 23.68
C SER A 339 -13.54 -15.69 25.04
N LYS A 340 -12.55 -14.92 25.50
CA LYS A 340 -11.85 -15.20 26.76
C LYS A 340 -12.76 -15.01 27.97
N ASN A 341 -12.79 -16.04 28.82
CA ASN A 341 -13.58 -16.10 30.03
C ASN A 341 -12.68 -16.68 31.14
N THR A 342 -11.87 -15.87 31.83
CA THR A 342 -11.00 -16.44 32.87
C THR A 342 -10.72 -15.53 34.05
N VAL A 343 -10.79 -16.18 35.22
CA VAL A 343 -10.92 -15.66 36.58
C VAL A 343 -9.57 -15.17 37.17
N ARG A 344 -8.49 -15.03 36.38
CA ARG A 344 -7.15 -14.78 36.95
C ARG A 344 -6.14 -13.96 36.11
N GLY A 345 -6.62 -12.94 35.40
CA GLY A 345 -5.81 -11.91 34.74
C GLY A 345 -6.69 -11.04 33.84
N LEU A 346 -7.44 -10.06 34.36
CA LEU A 346 -7.00 -8.68 34.65
C LEU A 346 -6.16 -8.11 33.50
N LEU A 347 -6.81 -7.40 32.57
CA LEU A 347 -6.42 -6.11 31.96
C LEU A 347 -7.32 -5.81 30.73
N GLY A 348 -7.89 -4.60 30.64
CA GLY A 348 -8.41 -4.01 29.39
C GLY A 348 -9.80 -4.41 28.90
N THR A 349 -10.85 -3.73 29.36
CA THR A 349 -12.14 -3.69 28.63
C THR A 349 -12.85 -2.36 28.80
N ASP A 350 -12.54 -1.62 29.87
CA ASP A 350 -12.99 -0.23 30.06
C ASP A 350 -12.42 0.75 29.02
N ALA A 351 -11.33 0.38 28.32
CA ALA A 351 -10.74 1.20 27.27
C ALA A 351 -11.53 1.10 25.95
N VAL A 352 -12.21 -0.03 25.71
CA VAL A 352 -12.88 -0.31 24.44
C VAL A 352 -14.08 0.62 24.26
N GLU A 353 -13.98 1.48 23.26
CA GLU A 353 -15.03 2.39 22.82
C GLU A 353 -15.80 1.83 21.62
N SER A 354 -15.18 0.98 20.80
CA SER A 354 -15.86 0.42 19.63
C SER A 354 -15.38 -0.97 19.24
N ILE A 355 -16.32 -1.77 18.72
CA ILE A 355 -16.08 -3.16 18.30
C ILE A 355 -16.77 -3.43 16.98
N THR A 356 -16.02 -3.94 16.01
CA THR A 356 -16.58 -4.44 14.75
C THR A 356 -16.10 -5.86 14.46
N THR A 357 -16.93 -6.61 13.74
CA THR A 357 -16.63 -7.94 13.23
C THR A 357 -16.84 -7.99 11.72
N ASP A 358 -16.01 -8.76 11.03
CA ASP A 358 -16.17 -9.04 9.61
C ASP A 358 -17.47 -9.81 9.34
N LYS A 359 -18.38 -9.20 8.57
CA LYS A 359 -19.67 -9.79 8.14
C LYS A 359 -19.49 -11.04 7.28
N THR A 360 -18.34 -11.20 6.63
CA THR A 360 -17.99 -12.35 5.78
C THR A 360 -17.14 -13.39 6.51
N GLY A 361 -16.70 -13.10 7.72
CA GLY A 361 -15.87 -13.97 8.54
C GLY A 361 -16.64 -15.15 9.15
N PRO A 362 -15.90 -16.14 9.71
CA PRO A 362 -16.49 -17.29 10.37
C PRO A 362 -17.28 -16.88 11.62
N VAL A 363 -18.19 -17.76 12.06
CA VAL A 363 -18.97 -17.54 13.27
C VAL A 363 -18.06 -17.43 14.49
N LEU A 364 -18.25 -16.37 15.28
CA LEU A 364 -17.50 -16.07 16.48
C LEU A 364 -18.33 -16.46 17.71
N HIS A 365 -17.75 -17.25 18.61
CA HIS A 365 -18.34 -17.58 19.90
C HIS A 365 -17.86 -16.60 20.97
N ALA A 366 -18.76 -15.73 21.41
CA ALA A 366 -18.51 -14.72 22.43
C ALA A 366 -19.12 -15.14 23.77
N ASN A 367 -18.45 -14.77 24.86
CA ASN A 367 -18.99 -14.88 26.19
C ASN A 367 -19.69 -13.56 26.55
N ALA A 368 -21.01 -13.60 26.77
CA ALA A 368 -21.80 -12.42 27.04
C ALA A 368 -21.33 -11.59 28.26
N LYS A 369 -20.66 -12.21 29.24
CA LYS A 369 -20.11 -11.50 30.40
C LYS A 369 -19.01 -10.50 30.04
N CYS A 370 -18.36 -10.61 28.88
CA CYS A 370 -17.31 -9.64 28.48
C CYS A 370 -17.88 -8.21 28.34
N PHE A 371 -19.11 -8.06 27.83
CA PHE A 371 -19.76 -6.77 27.63
C PHE A 371 -19.99 -6.02 28.95
N SER A 372 -20.13 -6.75 30.07
CA SER A 372 -20.34 -6.15 31.41
C SER A 372 -19.25 -5.16 31.82
N ARG A 373 -18.04 -5.29 31.28
CA ARG A 373 -16.88 -4.43 31.58
C ARG A 373 -16.60 -3.38 30.52
N MET A 374 -17.31 -3.40 29.39
CA MET A 374 -17.08 -2.45 28.30
C MET A 374 -17.91 -1.19 28.52
N LYS A 375 -17.62 -0.45 29.61
CA LYS A 375 -18.45 0.67 30.07
C LYS A 375 -18.39 1.90 29.16
N LYS A 376 -17.32 2.04 28.36
CA LYS A 376 -17.14 3.15 27.41
C LYS A 376 -17.60 2.82 25.99
N LEU A 377 -18.14 1.63 25.77
CA LEU A 377 -18.54 1.18 24.44
C LEU A 377 -19.64 2.09 23.88
N ARG A 378 -19.34 2.72 22.75
CA ARG A 378 -20.19 3.67 22.02
C ARG A 378 -20.58 3.20 20.63
N LEU A 379 -19.79 2.36 19.96
CA LEU A 379 -20.12 1.79 18.66
C LEU A 379 -19.98 0.27 18.71
N LEU A 380 -21.04 -0.45 18.36
CA LEU A 380 -21.03 -1.91 18.32
C LEU A 380 -21.56 -2.40 16.98
N ASN A 381 -20.73 -3.10 16.20
CA ASN A 381 -21.10 -3.72 14.94
C ASN A 381 -20.74 -5.21 14.94
N LEU A 382 -21.72 -6.05 15.25
CA LEU A 382 -21.55 -7.49 15.34
C LEU A 382 -22.34 -8.20 14.24
N ALA A 383 -21.67 -9.12 13.57
CA ALA A 383 -22.24 -10.04 12.60
C ALA A 383 -21.62 -11.42 12.81
N ASN A 384 -22.41 -12.47 12.63
CA ASN A 384 -22.00 -13.86 12.84
C ASN A 384 -21.44 -14.11 14.26
N VAL A 385 -22.03 -13.49 15.29
CA VAL A 385 -21.61 -13.67 16.70
C VAL A 385 -22.66 -14.47 17.48
N ASN A 386 -22.26 -15.60 18.05
CA ASN A 386 -23.06 -16.41 18.96
C ASN A 386 -22.65 -16.16 20.41
N LEU A 387 -23.62 -16.01 21.30
CA LEU A 387 -23.38 -15.87 22.74
C LEU A 387 -23.50 -17.23 23.44
N SER A 388 -22.55 -17.52 24.34
CA SER A 388 -22.57 -18.75 25.16
C SER A 388 -23.43 -18.66 26.42
N ASN A 389 -23.78 -17.44 26.85
CA ASN A 389 -24.61 -17.15 28.02
C ASN A 389 -25.55 -15.98 27.68
N ASP A 390 -26.54 -15.73 28.53
CA ASP A 390 -27.43 -14.58 28.38
C ASP A 390 -26.69 -13.24 28.52
N LEU A 391 -27.14 -12.25 27.75
CA LEU A 391 -26.60 -10.89 27.79
C LEU A 391 -27.19 -10.14 28.99
N GLU A 392 -26.41 -10.05 30.07
CA GLU A 392 -26.83 -9.37 31.31
C GLU A 392 -26.60 -7.84 31.28
N TYR A 393 -25.69 -7.36 30.43
CA TYR A 393 -25.33 -5.95 30.36
C TYR A 393 -24.94 -5.54 28.94
N LEU A 394 -25.33 -4.31 28.59
CA LEU A 394 -24.84 -3.60 27.43
C LEU A 394 -24.62 -2.13 27.81
N SER A 395 -23.67 -1.45 27.17
CA SER A 395 -23.24 -0.11 27.54
C SER A 395 -24.28 0.96 27.20
N ASP A 396 -24.68 1.77 28.20
CA ASP A 396 -25.57 2.91 27.98
C ASP A 396 -24.91 4.06 27.19
N ASN A 397 -23.58 3.99 26.97
CA ASN A 397 -22.85 4.91 26.11
C ASN A 397 -23.00 4.62 24.61
N LEU A 398 -23.75 3.58 24.22
CA LEU A 398 -23.98 3.28 22.81
C LEU A 398 -24.63 4.44 22.05
N ARG A 399 -24.09 4.70 20.87
CA ARG A 399 -24.55 5.65 19.86
C ARG A 399 -25.04 4.94 18.60
N SER A 400 -24.36 3.86 18.23
CA SER A 400 -24.80 2.96 17.18
C SER A 400 -24.69 1.50 17.65
N LEU A 401 -25.78 0.76 17.51
CA LEU A 401 -25.88 -0.65 17.80
C LEU A 401 -26.31 -1.41 16.55
N GLU A 402 -25.34 -1.97 15.84
CA GLU A 402 -25.53 -2.94 14.76
C GLU A 402 -25.24 -4.35 15.29
N TRP A 403 -26.24 -5.22 15.33
CA TRP A 403 -26.07 -6.61 15.74
C TRP A 403 -26.93 -7.54 14.89
N ALA A 404 -26.40 -7.92 13.73
CA ALA A 404 -27.08 -8.85 12.83
C ALA A 404 -27.15 -10.24 13.48
N GLY A 405 -28.36 -10.82 13.51
CA GLY A 405 -28.57 -12.11 14.17
C GLY A 405 -28.54 -12.04 15.70
N TYR A 406 -28.88 -10.89 16.30
CA TYR A 406 -28.91 -10.74 17.76
C TYR A 406 -29.62 -11.91 18.45
N PRO A 407 -28.95 -12.64 19.37
CA PRO A 407 -29.40 -13.97 19.79
C PRO A 407 -30.45 -13.97 20.90
N SER A 408 -30.54 -12.89 21.68
CA SER A 408 -31.42 -12.83 22.84
C SER A 408 -32.83 -12.36 22.48
N LYS A 409 -33.80 -12.82 23.26
CA LYS A 409 -35.23 -12.48 23.06
C LYS A 409 -35.56 -11.03 23.47
N TYR A 410 -34.79 -10.49 24.41
CA TYR A 410 -34.99 -9.18 25.02
C TYR A 410 -33.63 -8.53 25.26
N PHE A 411 -33.61 -7.19 25.32
CA PHE A 411 -32.45 -6.48 25.84
C PHE A 411 -32.25 -6.72 27.35
N PRO A 412 -31.02 -6.48 27.86
CA PRO A 412 -30.80 -6.45 29.30
C PRO A 412 -31.76 -5.47 29.99
N SER A 413 -32.28 -5.85 31.16
CA SER A 413 -33.29 -5.06 31.89
C SER A 413 -32.84 -3.63 32.20
N HIS A 414 -31.56 -3.46 32.54
CA HIS A 414 -30.97 -2.16 32.92
C HIS A 414 -30.48 -1.32 31.73
N PHE A 415 -30.49 -1.86 30.50
CA PHE A 415 -29.91 -1.17 29.35
C PHE A 415 -30.73 0.07 28.95
N ASN A 416 -30.21 1.28 29.17
CA ASN A 416 -30.91 2.54 28.90
C ASN A 416 -30.03 3.54 28.14
N PRO A 417 -29.84 3.34 26.81
CA PRO A 417 -28.89 4.12 26.04
C PRO A 417 -29.50 5.44 25.54
N GLU A 418 -29.62 6.45 26.40
CA GLU A 418 -30.31 7.73 26.11
C GLU A 418 -29.82 8.44 24.83
N ASN A 419 -28.55 8.24 24.50
CA ASN A 419 -27.90 8.84 23.33
C ASN A 419 -27.80 7.91 22.11
N LEU A 420 -28.52 6.78 22.11
CA LEU A 420 -28.55 5.87 20.96
C LEU A 420 -29.19 6.58 19.76
N LEU A 421 -28.48 6.63 18.64
CA LEU A 421 -28.93 7.21 17.39
C LEU A 421 -29.47 6.14 16.42
N GLU A 422 -28.73 5.04 16.27
CA GLU A 422 -29.06 3.95 15.36
C GLU A 422 -29.15 2.60 16.09
N LEU A 423 -30.28 1.92 15.87
CA LEU A 423 -30.49 0.53 16.26
C LEU A 423 -30.75 -0.32 15.01
N ASN A 424 -29.83 -1.25 14.72
CA ASN A 424 -29.92 -2.14 13.58
C ASN A 424 -29.64 -3.59 14.00
N MET A 425 -30.68 -4.39 14.14
CA MET A 425 -30.58 -5.80 14.52
C MET A 425 -31.40 -6.67 13.57
N CYS A 426 -31.12 -6.56 12.28
CA CYS A 426 -31.72 -7.43 11.28
C CYS A 426 -31.47 -8.91 11.61
N HIS A 427 -32.44 -9.77 11.28
CA HIS A 427 -32.43 -11.20 11.55
C HIS A 427 -32.36 -11.57 13.04
N SER A 428 -32.75 -10.67 13.94
CA SER A 428 -32.68 -10.93 15.38
C SER A 428 -33.74 -11.92 15.88
N HIS A 429 -33.47 -12.50 17.04
CA HIS A 429 -34.40 -13.34 17.80
C HIS A 429 -35.29 -12.54 18.76
N ILE A 430 -35.27 -11.20 18.68
CA ILE A 430 -35.99 -10.33 19.60
C ILE A 430 -37.50 -10.56 19.49
N GLU A 431 -38.18 -10.72 20.62
CA GLU A 431 -39.64 -10.89 20.69
C GLU A 431 -40.34 -9.55 20.94
N SER A 432 -39.69 -8.66 21.69
CA SER A 432 -40.14 -7.29 22.00
C SER A 432 -38.93 -6.36 22.22
N PHE A 433 -39.05 -5.10 21.81
CA PHE A 433 -37.98 -4.10 21.93
C PHE A 433 -37.58 -3.85 23.39
N TRP A 434 -38.51 -3.35 24.22
CA TRP A 434 -38.24 -2.92 25.58
C TRP A 434 -39.37 -3.33 26.49
N THR A 435 -39.06 -3.62 27.74
CA THR A 435 -40.04 -3.72 28.81
C THR A 435 -40.20 -2.33 29.45
N GLY A 436 -41.44 -1.83 29.53
CA GLY A 436 -41.73 -0.49 30.07
C GLY A 436 -41.52 0.66 29.07
N VAL A 437 -41.67 1.89 29.58
CA VAL A 437 -41.51 3.13 28.80
C VAL A 437 -40.06 3.60 28.92
N LYS A 438 -39.36 3.75 27.80
CA LYS A 438 -38.00 4.33 27.73
C LYS A 438 -38.02 5.62 26.95
N LEU A 439 -37.19 6.58 27.36
CA LEU A 439 -37.08 7.88 26.72
C LEU A 439 -35.74 7.95 25.98
N LEU A 440 -35.75 7.62 24.68
CA LEU A 440 -34.56 7.67 23.82
C LEU A 440 -34.75 8.79 22.79
N TYR A 441 -34.49 10.02 23.23
CA TYR A 441 -34.72 11.22 22.43
C TYR A 441 -33.83 11.29 21.18
N ASN A 442 -32.65 10.68 21.20
CA ASN A 442 -31.72 10.75 20.07
C ASN A 442 -31.94 9.66 19.02
N LEU A 443 -32.82 8.68 19.28
CA LEU A 443 -33.02 7.53 18.41
C LEU A 443 -33.72 7.95 17.11
N LYS A 444 -32.98 7.87 16.00
CA LYS A 444 -33.47 8.22 14.65
C LYS A 444 -33.81 7.01 13.80
N ILE A 445 -33.08 5.90 13.98
CA ILE A 445 -33.14 4.75 13.07
C ILE A 445 -33.39 3.47 13.87
N ILE A 446 -34.44 2.74 13.46
CA ILE A 446 -34.72 1.38 13.91
C ILE A 446 -34.81 0.46 12.68
N LYS A 447 -33.94 -0.55 12.62
CA LYS A 447 -33.93 -1.61 11.60
C LYS A 447 -33.97 -2.98 12.27
N LEU A 448 -35.02 -3.73 12.05
CA LEU A 448 -35.20 -5.10 12.54
C LEU A 448 -35.65 -6.06 11.44
N SER A 449 -35.30 -5.80 10.18
CA SER A 449 -35.74 -6.62 9.05
C SER A 449 -35.49 -8.10 9.31
N HIS A 450 -36.46 -8.94 8.95
CA HIS A 450 -36.44 -10.40 9.07
C HIS A 450 -36.27 -10.91 10.51
N SER A 451 -36.64 -10.11 11.52
CA SER A 451 -36.73 -10.57 12.91
C SER A 451 -38.00 -11.40 13.10
N LEU A 452 -37.91 -12.69 12.79
CA LEU A 452 -39.06 -13.58 12.66
C LEU A 452 -39.85 -13.77 13.96
N ASN A 453 -39.22 -13.51 15.11
CA ASN A 453 -39.82 -13.65 16.44
C ASN A 453 -40.50 -12.36 16.93
N LEU A 454 -40.32 -11.23 16.25
CA LEU A 454 -40.86 -9.96 16.69
C LEU A 454 -42.39 -10.02 16.66
N VAL A 455 -43.02 -9.80 17.83
CA VAL A 455 -44.47 -9.96 18.00
C VAL A 455 -45.19 -8.61 17.99
N ASN A 456 -44.64 -7.64 18.73
CA ASN A 456 -45.22 -6.32 18.95
C ASN A 456 -44.13 -5.24 18.95
N THR A 457 -44.51 -4.00 18.63
CA THR A 457 -43.64 -2.82 18.82
C THR A 457 -43.88 -2.16 20.18
N PRO A 458 -42.92 -1.38 20.71
CA PRO A 458 -43.09 -0.60 21.93
C PRO A 458 -43.96 0.64 21.69
N ASP A 459 -44.24 1.35 22.77
CA ASP A 459 -44.76 2.72 22.73
C ASP A 459 -43.69 3.66 22.15
N PHE A 460 -43.99 4.27 21.01
CA PHE A 460 -43.12 5.18 20.29
C PHE A 460 -43.07 6.60 20.85
N ARG A 461 -43.92 6.98 21.82
CA ARG A 461 -43.83 8.30 22.48
C ARG A 461 -42.47 8.52 23.15
N GLY A 462 -41.78 7.44 23.48
CA GLY A 462 -40.41 7.44 23.99
C GLY A 462 -39.34 7.81 22.96
N PHE A 463 -39.66 7.84 21.66
CA PHE A 463 -38.72 8.04 20.54
C PHE A 463 -39.17 9.18 19.63
N PRO A 464 -39.31 10.41 20.15
CA PRO A 464 -39.94 11.51 19.40
C PRO A 464 -39.18 11.92 18.12
N ASN A 465 -37.88 11.63 18.04
CA ASN A 465 -37.05 11.96 16.88
C ASN A 465 -36.83 10.79 15.90
N LEU A 466 -37.63 9.73 16.01
CA LEU A 466 -37.53 8.59 15.11
C LEU A 466 -37.89 8.99 13.67
N GLU A 467 -36.96 8.77 12.73
CA GLU A 467 -37.09 9.10 11.32
C GLU A 467 -37.31 7.84 10.46
N TYR A 468 -36.66 6.73 10.79
CA TYR A 468 -36.69 5.49 10.00
C TYR A 468 -37.12 4.28 10.84
N LEU A 469 -38.19 3.60 10.42
CA LEU A 469 -38.65 2.34 10.99
C LEU A 469 -38.73 1.24 9.92
N ILE A 470 -37.81 0.29 9.95
CA ILE A 470 -37.69 -0.78 8.97
C ILE A 470 -37.91 -2.14 9.66
N LEU A 471 -39.07 -2.76 9.43
CA LEU A 471 -39.47 -4.06 9.98
C LEU A 471 -39.82 -5.07 8.88
N GLU A 472 -39.24 -4.92 7.68
CA GLU A 472 -39.51 -5.80 6.53
C GLU A 472 -39.33 -7.28 6.89
N GLY A 473 -40.26 -8.15 6.52
CA GLY A 473 -40.16 -9.59 6.72
C GLY A 473 -40.35 -10.05 8.18
N CYS A 474 -40.80 -9.18 9.08
CA CYS A 474 -41.21 -9.57 10.43
C CYS A 474 -42.58 -10.28 10.40
N ILE A 475 -42.59 -11.58 10.07
CA ILE A 475 -43.82 -12.34 9.78
C ILE A 475 -44.74 -12.58 10.98
N ARG A 476 -44.21 -12.58 12.22
CA ARG A 476 -44.99 -12.76 13.46
C ARG A 476 -45.48 -11.44 14.06
N LEU A 477 -45.05 -10.31 13.50
CA LEU A 477 -45.52 -9.00 13.93
C LEU A 477 -47.02 -8.93 13.66
N TYR A 478 -47.83 -8.77 14.71
CA TYR A 478 -49.29 -8.67 14.56
C TYR A 478 -49.86 -7.34 15.05
N LYS A 479 -49.10 -6.55 15.81
CA LYS A 479 -49.51 -5.21 16.26
C LYS A 479 -48.34 -4.24 16.23
N VAL A 480 -48.53 -3.14 15.50
CA VAL A 480 -47.73 -1.94 15.65
C VAL A 480 -48.47 -0.99 16.58
N ASP A 481 -47.75 -0.39 17.52
CA ASP A 481 -48.32 0.48 18.52
C ASP A 481 -48.90 1.76 17.88
N PRO A 482 -50.12 2.20 18.28
CA PRO A 482 -50.75 3.39 17.72
C PRO A 482 -49.97 4.69 17.91
N SER A 483 -49.09 4.77 18.92
CA SER A 483 -48.23 5.94 19.14
C SER A 483 -47.31 6.26 17.96
N LEU A 484 -47.04 5.29 17.07
CA LEU A 484 -46.29 5.54 15.82
C LEU A 484 -46.94 6.66 14.98
N GLY A 485 -48.27 6.77 15.04
CA GLY A 485 -49.05 7.78 14.36
C GLY A 485 -48.86 9.21 14.86
N MET A 486 -48.24 9.36 16.04
CA MET A 486 -48.00 10.63 16.70
C MET A 486 -46.58 11.16 16.46
N LEU A 487 -45.72 10.40 15.77
CA LEU A 487 -44.35 10.80 15.50
C LEU A 487 -44.28 11.78 14.34
N GLU A 488 -43.91 13.03 14.63
CA GLU A 488 -43.84 14.12 13.64
C GLU A 488 -42.63 14.00 12.69
N ARG A 489 -41.55 13.34 13.13
CA ARG A 489 -40.29 13.23 12.37
C ARG A 489 -40.15 11.96 11.54
N ILE A 490 -41.12 11.03 11.62
CA ILE A 490 -41.03 9.77 10.87
C ILE A 490 -41.12 10.03 9.37
N THR A 491 -40.10 9.64 8.62
CA THR A 491 -40.00 9.85 7.17
C THR A 491 -40.24 8.57 6.39
N GLN A 492 -39.80 7.42 6.92
CA GLN A 492 -39.87 6.14 6.24
C GLN A 492 -40.33 5.01 7.16
N ILE A 493 -41.34 4.27 6.69
CA ILE A 493 -41.84 3.06 7.33
C ILE A 493 -41.85 1.91 6.31
N ASN A 494 -41.07 0.86 6.58
CA ASN A 494 -41.06 -0.36 5.75
C ASN A 494 -41.61 -1.54 6.55
N LEU A 495 -42.76 -2.05 6.11
CA LEU A 495 -43.47 -3.20 6.69
C LEU A 495 -43.78 -4.26 5.62
N LYS A 496 -42.98 -4.27 4.55
CA LYS A 496 -43.11 -5.25 3.47
C LYS A 496 -42.95 -6.65 4.05
N ASP A 497 -43.73 -7.61 3.55
CA ASP A 497 -43.72 -9.01 4.00
C ASP A 497 -43.99 -9.23 5.52
N CYS A 498 -44.57 -8.23 6.21
CA CYS A 498 -45.23 -8.42 7.51
C CYS A 498 -46.65 -8.98 7.34
N LYS A 499 -47.25 -9.48 8.43
CA LYS A 499 -48.65 -9.93 8.43
C LYS A 499 -49.59 -8.79 7.98
N LYS A 500 -50.61 -9.10 7.18
CA LYS A 500 -51.47 -8.07 6.53
C LYS A 500 -52.22 -7.14 7.50
N ASP A 501 -52.52 -7.60 8.73
CA ASP A 501 -53.35 -6.90 9.73
C ASP A 501 -52.58 -6.36 10.95
N CYS A 502 -51.35 -5.83 10.78
CA CYS A 502 -50.57 -5.27 11.90
C CYS A 502 -51.14 -4.00 12.59
N GLY A 503 -52.45 -3.71 12.46
CA GLY A 503 -53.14 -2.61 13.16
C GLY A 503 -52.91 -1.19 12.62
N LEU A 504 -52.17 -1.02 11.50
CA LEU A 504 -51.75 0.30 11.02
C LEU A 504 -52.82 1.16 10.34
N THR A 505 -53.96 0.58 9.93
CA THR A 505 -55.01 1.29 9.18
C THR A 505 -55.63 2.45 9.95
N ASN A 506 -55.51 2.45 11.29
CA ASN A 506 -55.96 3.56 12.14
C ASN A 506 -54.82 4.51 12.58
N THR A 507 -53.57 4.11 12.43
CA THR A 507 -52.41 4.77 13.06
C THR A 507 -51.88 5.95 12.25
N LEU A 508 -51.90 5.91 10.91
CA LEU A 508 -51.13 6.86 10.08
C LEU A 508 -51.98 7.92 9.34
N LYS A 509 -53.16 8.27 9.85
CA LYS A 509 -54.10 9.19 9.17
C LYS A 509 -53.55 10.61 8.92
N ASN A 510 -52.42 10.99 9.52
CA ASN A 510 -51.95 12.38 9.57
C ASN A 510 -50.58 12.68 8.92
N HIS A 511 -49.89 11.72 8.28
CA HIS A 511 -48.52 11.95 7.80
C HIS A 511 -48.29 11.55 6.32
N SER A 512 -47.53 12.37 5.58
CA SER A 512 -47.05 12.12 4.21
C SER A 512 -45.85 11.15 4.19
N VAL A 513 -46.01 9.96 4.77
CA VAL A 513 -44.93 8.97 4.94
C VAL A 513 -44.85 8.04 3.72
N HIS A 514 -43.63 7.78 3.22
CA HIS A 514 -43.41 6.71 2.24
C HIS A 514 -43.57 5.34 2.92
N MET A 515 -44.69 4.66 2.63
CA MET A 515 -45.01 3.33 3.15
C MET A 515 -44.84 2.26 2.07
N LEU A 516 -44.10 1.19 2.38
CA LEU A 516 -43.99 0.00 1.53
C LEU A 516 -44.74 -1.17 2.16
N LYS A 517 -45.78 -1.68 1.48
CA LYS A 517 -46.53 -2.91 1.84
C LYS A 517 -46.76 -3.77 0.59
N ARG A 518 -46.77 -5.09 0.73
CA ARG A 518 -47.08 -6.07 -0.34
C ARG A 518 -48.53 -6.54 -0.21
N TYR A 519 -49.33 -6.43 -1.28
CA TYR A 519 -50.68 -7.00 -1.35
C TYR A 519 -50.71 -8.15 -2.36
N GLU A 520 -50.96 -9.37 -1.89
CA GLU A 520 -51.33 -10.52 -2.74
C GLU A 520 -52.86 -10.60 -2.80
N ASN A 521 -53.40 -10.48 -4.02
CA ASN A 521 -54.80 -10.58 -4.46
C ASN A 521 -55.74 -9.39 -4.20
N ALA A 522 -55.73 -8.39 -5.10
CA ALA A 522 -56.95 -7.69 -5.58
C ALA A 522 -56.61 -6.88 -6.86
N PRO A 523 -57.49 -6.88 -7.89
CA PRO A 523 -57.30 -6.08 -9.10
C PRO A 523 -57.56 -4.60 -8.80
N SER A 524 -56.71 -3.72 -9.34
CA SER A 524 -57.00 -2.29 -9.55
C SER A 524 -57.50 -1.51 -8.34
N ILE A 525 -56.61 -1.10 -7.42
CA ILE A 525 -56.92 0.04 -6.52
C ILE A 525 -55.81 1.09 -6.61
N LYS A 526 -56.24 2.22 -7.17
CA LYS A 526 -55.61 3.55 -7.15
C LYS A 526 -55.06 3.86 -5.76
N VAL A 527 -53.74 3.99 -5.63
CA VAL A 527 -53.12 4.76 -4.56
C VAL A 527 -52.64 6.06 -5.19
N LEU A 528 -53.13 7.15 -4.61
CA LEU A 528 -53.06 8.54 -5.06
C LEU A 528 -51.67 8.94 -5.59
N SER A 529 -51.54 8.93 -6.91
CA SER A 529 -50.60 9.78 -7.63
C SER A 529 -51.22 11.19 -7.77
N HIS A 530 -50.35 12.19 -7.81
CA HIS A 530 -50.61 13.61 -8.10
C HIS A 530 -51.05 14.49 -6.93
N ASN A 531 -50.07 15.07 -6.24
CA ASN A 531 -49.54 16.40 -6.60
C ASN A 531 -48.42 16.76 -5.62
N TYR A 532 -47.24 17.11 -6.15
CA TYR A 532 -46.07 17.80 -5.56
C TYR A 532 -44.71 17.31 -6.09
N ILE A 533 -44.69 16.59 -7.21
CA ILE A 533 -43.51 16.54 -8.10
C ILE A 533 -43.82 17.38 -9.35
N SER A 534 -43.87 18.70 -9.18
CA SER A 534 -43.78 19.66 -10.28
C SER A 534 -43.55 21.06 -9.75
N LYS A 535 -42.27 21.43 -9.49
CA LYS A 535 -41.72 22.78 -9.80
C LYS A 535 -40.27 23.08 -9.38
N LEU A 536 -39.45 22.14 -8.90
CA LEU A 536 -38.06 22.47 -8.50
C LEU A 536 -36.91 21.74 -9.22
N CYS A 537 -37.17 20.83 -10.17
CA CYS A 537 -36.10 20.12 -10.89
C CYS A 537 -35.91 20.47 -12.39
N ILE A 538 -36.55 21.53 -12.92
CA ILE A 538 -36.34 21.98 -14.32
C ILE A 538 -35.95 23.47 -14.38
N ARG A 539 -35.10 23.92 -13.45
CA ARG A 539 -34.46 25.24 -13.56
C ARG A 539 -32.94 25.26 -13.36
N ASN A 540 -32.34 24.17 -12.90
CA ASN A 540 -30.89 24.06 -12.72
C ASN A 540 -30.15 23.19 -13.77
N TYR A 541 -30.85 22.67 -14.78
CA TYR A 541 -30.22 21.88 -15.87
C TYR A 541 -30.08 22.65 -17.20
N ILE A 542 -30.39 23.95 -17.24
CA ILE A 542 -30.27 24.82 -18.43
C ILE A 542 -29.26 25.98 -18.23
N CYS A 543 -28.46 25.97 -17.15
CA CYS A 543 -27.39 26.97 -16.94
C CYS A 543 -25.96 26.41 -16.91
N LEU A 544 -25.73 25.16 -17.33
CA LEU A 544 -24.38 24.55 -17.33
C LEU A 544 -23.93 23.98 -18.69
N VAL A 545 -24.60 24.37 -19.79
CA VAL A 545 -24.21 23.98 -21.17
C VAL A 545 -23.95 25.18 -22.09
N LEU A 546 -23.83 26.41 -21.57
CA LEU A 546 -23.47 27.59 -22.37
C LEU A 546 -22.40 28.49 -21.71
N SER A 547 -21.27 27.89 -21.33
CA SER A 547 -20.03 28.63 -21.09
C SER A 547 -18.80 27.81 -21.49
N HIS A 548 -18.75 27.48 -22.78
CA HIS A 548 -17.52 27.19 -23.52
C HIS A 548 -17.72 27.66 -24.97
N GLU A 549 -17.65 28.97 -25.16
CA GLU A 549 -17.01 29.62 -26.30
C GLU A 549 -16.11 30.74 -25.75
#